data_AF-A0A7C1WNJ2-F1
#
_entry.id   AF-A0A7C1WNJ2-F1
#
_cell.length_a   1.000
_cell.length_b   1.000
_cell.length_c   1.000
_cell.angle_alpha   90.00
_cell.angle_beta   90.00
_cell.angle_gamma   90.00
#
_symmetry.space_group_name_H-M   'P 1'
#
loop_
_entity.id
_entity.type
_entity.pdbx_description
1 polymer ?
#
loop_
_entity_poly.entity_id
_entity_poly.type
_entity_poly.pdbx_seq_one_letter_code
_entity_poly.pdbx_strand_id
1 'polypeptide(L)'
;MEKLHLLLAEAGLELVPKELWGHPAVRASARRRGKKPGEILLDVALHRSAMVNLEERWKRGRPDIAHFCMLLALGSILNRAGLLSLHVHTYEGKVIDTAPNVRLPRNYNLFLGLAEQLLVE
;
A
#
# COMPACT_ATOMS: atom_id res chain seq x y z
N MET A 1 -19.55 -23.00 8.84
CA MET A 1 -19.80 -21.61 8.41
C MET A 1 -18.89 -21.33 7.25
N GLU A 2 -19.40 -20.74 6.18
CA GLU A 2 -18.57 -20.33 5.03
C GLU A 2 -17.69 -19.13 5.39
N LYS A 3 -16.53 -19.06 4.76
CA LYS A 3 -15.55 -17.99 4.98
C LYS A 3 -15.88 -16.82 4.05
N LEU A 4 -15.91 -15.60 4.59
CA LEU A 4 -16.05 -14.40 3.76
C LEU A 4 -14.72 -14.07 3.11
N HIS A 5 -14.72 -13.88 1.80
CA HIS A 5 -13.57 -13.37 1.05
C HIS A 5 -13.77 -11.87 0.80
N LEU A 6 -12.88 -11.05 1.32
CA LEU A 6 -12.86 -9.61 1.10
C LEU A 6 -11.67 -9.25 0.21
N LEU A 7 -11.96 -8.70 -0.97
CA LEU A 7 -10.95 -8.24 -1.93
C LEU A 7 -10.95 -6.71 -1.99
N LEU A 8 -9.82 -6.08 -1.67
CA LEU A 8 -9.57 -4.68 -2.00
C LEU A 8 -9.03 -4.63 -3.43
N ALA A 9 -9.89 -4.20 -4.38
CA ALA A 9 -9.54 -4.12 -5.80
C ALA A 9 -8.84 -2.81 -6.15
N GLU A 10 -7.91 -2.86 -7.10
CA GLU A 10 -7.14 -1.72 -7.63
C GLU A 10 -6.57 -0.79 -6.53
N ALA A 11 -6.04 -1.37 -5.45
CA ALA A 11 -5.49 -0.58 -4.35
C ALA A 11 -4.30 0.27 -4.83
N GLY A 12 -4.30 1.57 -4.51
CA GLY A 12 -3.22 2.52 -4.80
C GLY A 12 -1.96 2.31 -3.95
N LEU A 13 -1.52 1.05 -3.85
CA LEU A 13 -0.39 0.53 -3.10
C LEU A 13 0.65 0.01 -4.10
N GLU A 14 1.61 0.86 -4.44
CA GLU A 14 2.63 0.60 -5.48
C GLU A 14 3.93 1.33 -5.12
N LEU A 15 5.07 0.80 -5.60
CA LEU A 15 6.34 1.50 -5.51
C LEU A 15 6.34 2.71 -6.45
N VAL A 16 7.20 3.71 -6.18
CA VAL A 16 7.27 4.87 -7.08
C VAL A 16 7.69 4.41 -8.49
N PRO A 17 6.91 4.74 -9.54
CA PRO A 17 7.24 4.38 -10.92
C PRO A 17 8.55 4.98 -11.41
N LYS A 18 9.26 4.26 -12.29
CA LYS A 18 10.60 4.64 -12.79
C LYS A 18 10.65 6.04 -13.41
N GLU A 19 9.62 6.43 -14.13
CA GLU A 19 9.47 7.77 -14.73
C GLU A 19 9.47 8.92 -13.71
N LEU A 20 9.12 8.65 -12.44
CA LEU A 20 9.06 9.64 -11.38
C LEU A 20 10.34 9.72 -10.54
N TRP A 21 11.29 8.79 -10.71
CA TRP A 21 12.48 8.70 -9.84
C TRP A 21 13.36 9.95 -9.86
N GLY A 22 13.37 10.69 -10.97
CA GLY A 22 14.13 11.93 -11.12
C GLY A 22 13.49 13.15 -10.48
N HIS A 23 12.19 13.10 -10.15
CA HIS A 23 11.45 14.27 -9.69
C HIS A 23 11.93 14.74 -8.30
N PRO A 24 12.13 16.06 -8.06
CA PRO A 24 12.65 16.56 -6.80
C PRO A 24 11.89 16.10 -5.56
N ALA A 25 10.55 16.05 -5.63
CA ALA A 25 9.70 15.58 -4.52
C ALA A 25 9.98 14.11 -4.13
N VAL A 26 10.13 13.23 -5.13
CA VAL A 26 10.43 11.81 -4.93
C VAL A 26 11.84 11.65 -4.37
N ARG A 27 12.83 12.32 -4.97
CA ARG A 27 14.22 12.27 -4.50
C ARG A 27 14.37 12.77 -3.06
N ALA A 28 13.66 13.84 -2.70
CA ALA A 28 13.67 14.36 -1.33
C ALA A 28 13.02 13.38 -0.34
N SER A 29 11.91 12.75 -0.71
CA SER A 29 11.23 11.72 0.08
C SER A 29 12.13 10.50 0.32
N ALA A 30 12.70 9.97 -0.75
CA ALA A 30 13.61 8.81 -0.73
C ALA A 30 14.86 9.11 0.13
N ARG A 31 15.48 10.28 -0.06
CA ARG A 31 16.64 10.73 0.72
C ARG A 31 16.34 10.83 2.21
N ARG A 32 15.19 11.41 2.60
CA ARG A 32 14.78 11.52 4.02
C ARG A 32 14.64 10.14 4.68
N ARG A 33 14.32 9.12 3.90
CA ARG A 33 14.15 7.73 4.36
C ARG A 33 15.38 6.86 4.19
N GLY A 34 16.46 7.38 3.59
CA GLY A 34 17.67 6.60 3.31
C GLY A 34 17.46 5.46 2.31
N LYS A 35 16.47 5.57 1.42
CA LYS A 35 16.09 4.55 0.44
C LYS A 35 16.27 5.06 -0.99
N LYS A 36 16.30 4.17 -1.98
CA LYS A 36 16.22 4.57 -3.40
C LYS A 36 14.79 4.97 -3.77
N PRO A 37 14.58 5.83 -4.78
CA PRO A 37 13.25 6.18 -5.26
C PRO A 37 12.35 4.97 -5.57
N GLY A 38 12.90 3.94 -6.21
CA GLY A 38 12.15 2.72 -6.53
C GLY A 38 11.87 1.79 -5.35
N GLU A 39 12.39 2.08 -4.15
CA GLU A 39 12.22 1.27 -2.93
C GLU A 39 11.23 1.92 -1.95
N ILE A 40 10.62 3.05 -2.34
CA ILE A 40 9.58 3.73 -1.55
C ILE A 40 8.22 3.63 -2.23
N LEU A 41 7.15 3.67 -1.43
CA LEU A 41 5.78 3.71 -1.94
C LEU A 41 5.47 5.06 -2.60
N LEU A 42 4.64 5.02 -3.64
CA LEU A 42 4.00 6.21 -4.17
C LEU A 42 2.94 6.70 -3.15
N ASP A 43 2.99 7.98 -2.78
CA ASP A 43 2.05 8.59 -1.84
C ASP A 43 1.73 10.01 -2.32
N VAL A 44 0.47 10.29 -2.61
CA VAL A 44 0.01 11.60 -3.10
C VAL A 44 0.28 12.71 -2.10
N ALA A 45 0.30 12.45 -0.79
CA ALA A 45 0.60 13.46 0.22
C ALA A 45 2.04 13.99 0.07
N LEU A 46 2.96 13.17 -0.46
CA LEU A 46 4.37 13.52 -0.65
C LEU A 46 4.73 13.81 -2.11
N HIS A 47 4.07 13.12 -3.05
CA HIS A 47 4.48 13.05 -4.45
C HIS A 47 3.50 13.73 -5.41
N ARG A 48 2.50 14.48 -4.91
CA ARG A 48 1.48 15.17 -5.73
C ARG A 48 2.06 15.91 -6.94
N SER A 49 3.16 16.64 -6.76
CA SER A 49 3.81 17.40 -7.85
C SER A 49 4.50 16.51 -8.89
N ALA A 50 4.96 15.32 -8.50
CA ALA A 50 5.54 14.34 -9.44
C ALA A 50 4.45 13.63 -10.26
N MET A 51 3.27 13.41 -9.68
CA MET A 51 2.19 12.59 -10.26
C MET A 51 1.35 13.31 -11.33
N VAL A 52 1.69 14.54 -11.71
CA VAL A 52 0.83 15.40 -12.56
C VAL A 52 0.48 14.72 -13.89
N ASN A 53 1.46 14.08 -14.53
CA ASN A 53 1.36 13.43 -15.84
C ASN A 53 1.20 11.91 -15.76
N LEU A 54 0.96 11.38 -14.57
CA LEU A 54 0.81 9.95 -14.36
C LEU A 54 -0.55 9.48 -14.90
N GLU A 55 -0.55 8.41 -15.68
CA GLU A 55 -1.78 7.76 -16.15
C GLU A 55 -2.62 7.26 -14.96
N GLU A 56 -3.94 7.40 -15.07
CA GLU A 56 -4.92 7.05 -14.03
C GLU A 56 -4.56 7.53 -12.62
N ARG A 57 -3.91 8.71 -12.50
CA ARG A 57 -3.40 9.23 -11.22
C ARG A 57 -4.42 9.25 -10.07
N TRP A 58 -5.72 9.29 -10.37
CA TRP A 58 -6.79 9.31 -9.38
C TRP A 58 -6.95 7.98 -8.63
N LYS A 59 -6.45 6.85 -9.18
CA LYS A 59 -6.42 5.53 -8.53
C LYS A 59 -5.15 5.29 -7.71
N ARG A 60 -4.11 6.12 -7.90
CA ARG A 60 -2.71 5.82 -7.53
C ARG A 60 -2.26 6.60 -6.30
N GLY A 61 -1.22 6.08 -5.64
CA GLY A 61 -0.55 6.76 -4.53
C GLY A 61 -1.44 7.05 -3.32
N ARG A 62 -2.37 6.14 -2.99
CA ARG A 62 -3.25 6.22 -1.81
C ARG A 62 -3.13 4.98 -0.92
N PRO A 63 -1.92 4.66 -0.42
CA PRO A 63 -1.72 3.47 0.40
C PRO A 63 -2.41 3.58 1.77
N ASP A 64 -2.78 4.79 2.20
CA ASP A 64 -3.59 5.06 3.39
C ASP A 64 -4.97 4.40 3.35
N ILE A 65 -5.60 4.32 2.16
CA ILE A 65 -6.92 3.68 2.02
C ILE A 65 -6.79 2.18 2.28
N ALA A 66 -5.83 1.52 1.63
CA ALA A 66 -5.58 0.10 1.84
C ALA A 66 -5.23 -0.17 3.31
N HIS A 67 -4.33 0.63 3.91
CA HIS A 67 -3.95 0.53 5.31
C HIS A 67 -5.15 0.57 6.25
N PHE A 68 -6.00 1.58 6.11
CA PHE A 68 -7.19 1.75 6.94
C PHE A 68 -8.18 0.59 6.79
N CYS A 69 -8.49 0.20 5.54
CA CYS A 69 -9.38 -0.91 5.27
C CYS A 69 -8.85 -2.23 5.84
N MET A 70 -7.55 -2.51 5.69
CA MET A 70 -6.92 -3.70 6.25
C MET A 70 -6.97 -3.71 7.78
N LEU A 71 -6.72 -2.58 8.44
CA LEU A 71 -6.83 -2.47 9.90
C LEU A 71 -8.24 -2.81 10.40
N LEU A 72 -9.28 -2.28 9.74
CA LEU A 72 -10.66 -2.57 10.09
C LEU A 72 -11.01 -4.04 9.85
N ALA A 73 -10.64 -4.58 8.69
CA ALA A 73 -10.91 -5.95 8.31
C ALA A 73 -10.26 -6.94 9.29
N LEU A 74 -8.96 -6.79 9.55
CA LEU A 74 -8.20 -7.66 10.45
C LEU A 74 -8.58 -7.47 11.93
N GLY A 75 -9.08 -6.29 12.30
CA GLY A 75 -9.59 -6.01 13.65
C GLY A 75 -11.01 -6.53 13.92
N SER A 76 -11.73 -6.98 12.89
CA SER A 76 -13.14 -7.37 13.00
C SER A 76 -13.35 -8.63 13.86
N ILE A 77 -14.56 -8.78 14.43
CA ILE A 77 -14.99 -10.03 15.08
C ILE A 77 -14.90 -11.21 14.10
N LEU A 78 -15.21 -10.97 12.82
CA LEU A 78 -15.18 -11.99 11.78
C LEU A 78 -13.77 -12.54 11.55
N ASN A 79 -12.75 -11.68 11.51
CA ASN A 79 -11.36 -12.11 11.42
C ASN A 79 -10.92 -12.87 12.69
N ARG A 80 -11.31 -12.39 13.88
CA ARG A 80 -11.02 -13.08 15.15
C ARG A 80 -11.65 -14.47 15.24
N ALA A 81 -12.78 -14.68 14.57
CA ALA A 81 -13.45 -15.98 14.46
C ALA A 81 -12.85 -16.89 13.39
N GLY A 82 -11.83 -16.44 12.64
CA GLY A 82 -11.22 -17.20 11.54
C GLY A 82 -12.07 -17.28 10.27
N LEU A 83 -13.11 -16.44 10.16
CA LEU A 83 -14.10 -16.48 9.08
C LEU A 83 -13.88 -15.41 8.00
N LEU A 84 -12.74 -14.71 8.03
CA LEU A 84 -12.35 -13.73 7.02
C LEU A 84 -11.09 -14.19 6.28
N SER A 85 -11.11 -14.12 4.95
CA SER A 85 -9.92 -14.11 4.09
C SER A 85 -9.81 -12.73 3.45
N LEU A 86 -8.74 -12.01 3.75
CA LEU A 86 -8.50 -10.67 3.21
C LEU A 86 -7.41 -10.74 2.14
N HIS A 87 -7.74 -10.20 0.96
CA HIS A 87 -6.89 -10.11 -0.20
C HIS A 87 -6.79 -8.65 -0.66
N VAL A 88 -5.61 -8.22 -1.10
CA VAL A 88 -5.40 -6.89 -1.67
C VAL A 88 -4.85 -7.04 -3.08
N HIS A 89 -5.61 -6.61 -4.08
CA HIS A 89 -5.15 -6.51 -5.45
C HIS A 89 -4.69 -5.09 -5.72
N THR A 90 -3.40 -4.90 -5.98
CA THR A 90 -2.81 -3.57 -6.22
C THR A 90 -3.16 -3.04 -7.61
N TYR A 91 -2.97 -1.74 -7.82
CA TYR A 91 -3.06 -1.11 -9.14
C TYR A 91 -2.14 -1.79 -10.17
N GLU A 92 -0.94 -2.20 -9.77
CA GLU A 92 0.03 -2.90 -10.63
C GLU A 92 -0.29 -4.40 -10.85
N GLY A 93 -1.47 -4.87 -10.43
CA GLY A 93 -1.92 -6.25 -10.65
C GLY A 93 -1.32 -7.28 -9.70
N LYS A 94 -0.64 -6.86 -8.62
CA LYS A 94 -0.13 -7.80 -7.60
C LYS A 94 -1.26 -8.19 -6.65
N VAL A 95 -1.31 -9.47 -6.26
CA VAL A 95 -2.23 -9.95 -5.23
C VAL A 95 -1.45 -10.22 -3.95
N ILE A 96 -1.88 -9.59 -2.86
CA ILE A 96 -1.31 -9.75 -1.53
C ILE A 96 -2.33 -10.50 -0.67
N ASP A 97 -1.95 -11.70 -0.25
CA ASP A 97 -2.69 -12.48 0.73
C ASP A 97 -2.26 -12.11 2.16
N THR A 98 -3.23 -12.06 3.07
CA THR A 98 -2.94 -11.74 4.47
C THR A 98 -3.30 -12.91 5.38
N ALA A 99 -2.36 -13.28 6.26
CA ALA A 99 -2.62 -14.26 7.29
C ALA A 99 -3.61 -13.67 8.32
N PRO A 100 -4.64 -14.42 8.78
CA PRO A 100 -5.64 -13.90 9.72
C PRO A 100 -5.06 -13.39 11.04
N ASN A 101 -3.92 -13.92 11.46
CA ASN A 101 -3.21 -13.56 12.69
C ASN A 101 -2.21 -12.40 12.51
N VAL A 102 -2.07 -11.85 11.30
CA VAL A 102 -1.12 -10.77 11.04
C VAL A 102 -1.50 -9.53 11.85
N ARG A 103 -0.52 -8.95 12.54
CA ARG A 103 -0.70 -7.69 13.29
C ARG A 103 -0.19 -6.53 12.46
N LEU A 104 -1.07 -5.95 11.66
CA LEU A 104 -0.71 -4.81 10.83
C LEU A 104 -0.32 -3.61 11.71
N PRO A 105 0.79 -2.91 11.41
CA PRO A 105 1.18 -1.72 12.17
C PRO A 105 0.06 -0.68 12.13
N ARG A 106 -0.36 -0.16 13.28
CA ARG A 106 -1.36 0.94 13.35
C ARG A 106 -0.77 2.28 12.91
N ASN A 107 0.52 2.49 13.13
CA ASN A 107 1.22 3.67 12.65
C ASN A 107 1.45 3.57 11.14
N TYR A 108 1.00 4.58 10.41
CA TYR A 108 1.08 4.62 8.95
C TYR A 108 2.52 4.51 8.43
N ASN A 109 3.49 5.20 9.03
CA ASN A 109 4.88 5.16 8.56
C ASN A 109 5.52 3.77 8.74
N LEU A 110 5.17 3.06 9.81
CA LEU A 110 5.60 1.67 10.00
C LEU A 110 4.93 0.73 8.98
N PHE A 111 3.65 0.95 8.67
CA PHE A 111 2.97 0.23 7.60
C PHE A 111 3.64 0.48 6.24
N LEU A 112 3.97 1.73 5.90
CA LEU A 112 4.69 2.05 4.67
C LEU A 112 6.01 1.27 4.58
N GLY A 113 6.79 1.22 5.66
CA GLY A 113 8.04 0.45 5.69
C GLY A 113 7.85 -1.05 5.42
N LEU A 114 6.83 -1.64 6.04
CA LEU A 114 6.48 -3.05 5.84
C LEU A 114 6.00 -3.34 4.41
N ALA A 115 5.10 -2.50 3.89
CA ALA A 115 4.56 -2.65 2.55
C ALA A 115 5.63 -2.44 1.46
N GLU A 116 6.56 -1.50 1.66
CA GLU A 116 7.72 -1.34 0.79
C GLU A 116 8.60 -2.60 0.77
N GLN A 117 8.87 -3.20 1.92
CA GLN A 117 9.64 -4.43 1.99
C GLN A 117 8.94 -5.54 1.18
N LEU A 118 7.64 -5.74 1.42
CA LEU A 118 6.82 -6.74 0.74
C LEU A 118 6.80 -6.55 -0.79
N LEU A 119 6.80 -5.31 -1.28
CA LEU A 119 6.69 -5.03 -2.72
C LEU A 119 8.04 -5.06 -3.45
N VAL A 120 9.15 -4.94 -2.72
CA VAL A 120 10.52 -5.04 -3.23
C VAL A 120 10.99 -6.49 -3.33
N GLU A 121 10.54 -7.35 -2.41
CA GLU A 121 10.70 -8.82 -2.47
C GLU A 121 10.03 -9.41 -3.72
#